data_AF-A0A1S8X9S2-F1
#
_entry.id   AF-A0A1S8X9S2-F1
#
_cell.length_a   1.000
_cell.length_b   1.000
_cell.length_c   1.000
_cell.angle_alpha   90.00
_cell.angle_beta   90.00
_cell.angle_gamma   90.00
#
_symmetry.space_group_name_H-M   'P 1'
#
loop_
_entity.id
_entity.type
_entity.pdbx_description
1 polymer ?
#
loop_
_entity_poly.entity_id
_entity_poly.type
_entity_poly.pdbx_seq_one_letter_code
_entity_poly.pdbx_strand_id
1 'polypeptide(L)'
;MPMKCFPGPGNFRVKLALSLITLRPISITQIRNKSLNPGVDAAEVSLLKLIDEVSNGTEIKISDTGTTVTCKPGILVGGTFTFECCGERGLGYFIEFLLLIAPFCKQPINATLMGVTNSSIDPSPDMIKQAWFPAYRELIGPSAAAALELTITKRGTAPNGGGEIVFSSKPCTGILPMMKLNEGKVYRLV
;
A
#
# COMPACT_ATOMS: atom_id res chain seq x y z
N MET A 1 -9.49 20.54 10.25
CA MET A 1 -10.68 19.69 10.01
C MET A 1 -10.85 18.75 11.21
N PRO A 2 -12.09 18.40 11.60
CA PRO A 2 -12.33 17.47 12.72
C PRO A 2 -11.79 16.08 12.39
N MET A 3 -11.22 15.41 13.39
CA MET A 3 -10.68 14.05 13.28
C MET A 3 -11.83 13.05 13.13
N LYS A 4 -11.76 12.16 12.14
CA LYS A 4 -12.77 11.10 11.93
C LYS A 4 -12.36 9.81 12.65
N CYS A 5 -13.29 9.19 13.38
CA CYS A 5 -13.05 7.93 14.08
C CYS A 5 -13.64 6.74 13.31
N PHE A 6 -12.87 5.67 13.16
CA PHE A 6 -13.29 4.44 12.50
C PHE A 6 -13.04 3.24 13.43
N PRO A 7 -14.04 2.36 13.67
CA PRO A 7 -13.83 1.16 14.47
C PRO A 7 -13.20 0.02 13.66
N GLY A 8 -12.46 -0.83 14.37
CA GLY A 8 -11.98 -2.15 13.92
C GLY A 8 -10.79 -2.13 12.96
N PRO A 9 -10.11 -3.30 12.82
CA PRO A 9 -8.92 -3.45 11.96
C PRO A 9 -9.23 -3.51 10.47
N GLY A 10 -10.49 -3.72 10.07
CA GLY A 10 -10.87 -3.88 8.67
C GLY A 10 -10.44 -2.69 7.80
N ASN A 11 -9.96 -2.98 6.59
CA ASN A 11 -9.52 -1.99 5.59
C ASN A 11 -8.47 -1.00 6.10
N PHE A 12 -7.57 -1.41 7.00
CA PHE A 12 -6.54 -0.56 7.61
C PHE A 12 -5.72 0.24 6.57
N ARG A 13 -5.18 -0.45 5.55
CA ARG A 13 -4.43 0.17 4.43
C ARG A 13 -5.23 1.25 3.70
N VAL A 14 -6.48 0.97 3.37
CA VAL A 14 -7.35 1.88 2.61
C VAL A 14 -7.73 3.09 3.45
N LYS A 15 -8.05 2.89 4.75
CA LYS A 15 -8.32 3.99 5.69
C LYS A 15 -7.14 4.96 5.76
N LEU A 16 -5.92 4.44 5.90
CA LEU A 16 -4.69 5.24 5.94
C LEU A 16 -4.40 5.94 4.61
N ALA A 17 -4.50 5.22 3.49
CA ALA A 17 -4.28 5.80 2.17
C ALA A 17 -5.26 6.95 1.90
N LEU A 18 -6.55 6.77 2.18
CA LEU A 18 -7.55 7.83 2.02
C LEU A 18 -7.31 9.01 2.96
N SER A 19 -6.85 8.77 4.19
CA SER A 19 -6.44 9.85 5.11
C SER A 19 -5.32 10.69 4.51
N LEU A 20 -4.27 10.05 3.99
CA LEU A 20 -3.13 10.70 3.34
C LEU A 20 -3.53 11.47 2.09
N ILE A 21 -4.32 10.87 1.20
CA ILE A 21 -4.76 11.49 -0.07
C ILE A 21 -5.70 12.68 0.20
N THR A 22 -6.59 12.56 1.18
CA THR A 22 -7.57 13.62 1.48
C THR A 22 -7.06 14.67 2.48
N LEU A 23 -5.86 14.48 3.03
CA LEU A 23 -5.28 15.30 4.09
C LEU A 23 -6.21 15.48 5.30
N ARG A 24 -6.97 14.43 5.63
CA ARG A 24 -7.92 14.42 6.75
C ARG A 24 -7.42 13.52 7.88
N PRO A 25 -7.26 14.05 9.11
CA PRO A 25 -6.88 13.26 10.26
C PRO A 25 -7.92 12.17 10.58
N ILE A 26 -7.44 10.97 10.91
CA ILE A 26 -8.28 9.85 11.30
C ILE A 26 -7.78 9.19 12.58
N SER A 27 -8.68 8.52 13.29
CA SER A 27 -8.39 7.64 14.42
C SER A 27 -9.05 6.28 14.19
N ILE A 28 -8.27 5.22 14.14
CA ILE A 28 -8.75 3.84 14.02
C ILE A 28 -8.77 3.25 15.42
N THR A 29 -9.95 2.95 15.96
CA THR A 29 -10.13 2.47 17.35
C THR A 29 -10.59 1.01 17.37
N GLN A 30 -10.55 0.37 18.54
CA GLN A 30 -11.05 -1.00 18.72
C GLN A 30 -10.33 -2.03 17.82
N ILE A 31 -9.04 -1.82 17.57
CA ILE A 31 -8.21 -2.74 16.78
C ILE A 31 -7.98 -4.00 17.60
N ARG A 32 -8.64 -5.10 17.20
CA ARG A 32 -8.55 -6.44 17.83
C ARG A 32 -8.73 -6.43 19.36
N ASN A 33 -9.47 -5.49 19.92
CA ASN A 33 -9.57 -5.31 21.38
C ASN A 33 -10.20 -6.49 22.15
N LYS A 34 -10.90 -7.39 21.45
CA LYS A 34 -11.48 -8.62 22.00
C LYS A 34 -10.65 -9.88 21.69
N SER A 35 -9.50 -9.73 21.04
CA SER A 35 -8.58 -10.84 20.69
C SER A 35 -7.65 -11.17 21.86
N LEU A 36 -7.10 -12.38 21.86
CA LEU A 36 -6.01 -12.78 22.78
C LEU A 36 -4.75 -11.91 22.59
N ASN A 37 -4.49 -11.50 21.36
CA ASN A 37 -3.43 -10.56 21.00
C ASN A 37 -4.09 -9.24 20.55
N PRO A 38 -4.38 -8.31 21.46
CA PRO A 38 -5.03 -7.05 21.14
C PRO A 38 -4.09 -6.08 20.43
N GLY A 39 -4.69 -5.18 19.64
CA GLY A 39 -3.98 -4.09 18.97
C GLY A 39 -3.51 -4.39 17.55
N VAL A 40 -2.65 -3.51 17.06
CA VAL A 40 -2.02 -3.62 15.73
C VAL A 40 -1.04 -4.79 15.67
N ASP A 41 -0.98 -5.45 14.51
CA ASP A 41 -0.01 -6.52 14.26
C ASP A 41 1.32 -5.97 13.68
N ALA A 42 2.32 -6.84 13.54
CA ALA A 42 3.65 -6.42 13.11
C ALA A 42 3.65 -5.93 11.65
N ALA A 43 2.78 -6.46 10.80
CA ALA A 43 2.61 -6.01 9.42
C ALA A 43 1.98 -4.61 9.33
N GLU A 44 0.98 -4.32 10.18
CA GLU A 44 0.39 -2.99 10.30
C GLU A 44 1.41 -1.99 10.84
N VAL A 45 2.21 -2.34 11.86
CA VAL A 45 3.31 -1.49 12.34
C VAL A 45 4.34 -1.23 11.24
N SER A 46 4.71 -2.26 10.47
CA SER A 46 5.61 -2.12 9.32
C SER A 46 5.00 -1.19 8.24
N LEU A 47 3.69 -1.28 7.98
CA LEU A 47 3.02 -0.35 7.08
C LEU A 47 3.07 1.09 7.56
N LEU A 48 2.86 1.33 8.86
CA LEU A 48 2.96 2.67 9.44
C LEU A 48 4.37 3.25 9.27
N LYS A 49 5.42 2.43 9.41
CA LYS A 49 6.81 2.84 9.12
C LYS A 49 7.02 3.13 7.63
N LEU A 50 6.43 2.34 6.73
CA LEU A 50 6.49 2.62 5.29
C LEU A 50 5.84 3.98 4.94
N ILE A 51 4.80 4.40 5.68
CA ILE A 51 4.19 5.72 5.49
C ILE A 51 5.17 6.85 5.81
N ASP A 52 5.98 6.70 6.85
CA ASP A 52 7.01 7.70 7.20
C ASP A 52 8.09 7.82 6.09
N GLU A 53 8.43 6.73 5.40
CA GLU A 53 9.39 6.77 4.27
C GLU A 53 8.86 7.53 3.04
N VAL A 54 7.54 7.46 2.78
CA VAL A 54 6.94 8.04 1.56
C VAL A 54 6.30 9.41 1.77
N SER A 55 6.22 9.88 3.03
CA SER A 55 5.53 11.11 3.39
C SER A 55 6.39 12.01 4.28
N ASN A 56 6.10 13.30 4.27
CA ASN A 56 6.76 14.27 5.13
C ASN A 56 5.73 14.98 6.01
N GLY A 57 6.01 15.04 7.31
CA GLY A 57 5.14 15.68 8.31
C GLY A 57 3.89 14.89 8.68
N THR A 58 3.83 13.59 8.35
CA THR A 58 2.77 12.71 8.85
C THR A 58 3.05 12.37 10.31
N GLU A 59 2.07 12.57 11.20
CA GLU A 59 2.17 12.13 12.59
C GLU A 59 1.29 10.89 12.80
N ILE A 60 1.93 9.76 13.11
CA ILE A 60 1.23 8.52 13.47
C ILE A 60 1.49 8.22 14.94
N LYS A 61 0.42 8.03 15.71
CA LYS A 61 0.49 7.68 17.13
C LYS A 61 -0.30 6.40 17.39
N ILE A 62 0.36 5.44 18.02
CA ILE A 62 -0.24 4.20 18.49
C ILE A 62 -0.47 4.35 20.00
N SER A 63 -1.66 4.02 20.48
CA SER A 63 -1.95 3.99 21.93
C SER A 63 -1.10 2.93 22.63
N ASP A 64 -0.87 3.07 23.94
CA ASP A 64 -0.09 2.11 24.74
C ASP A 64 -0.54 0.65 24.58
N THR A 65 -1.85 0.42 24.41
CA THR A 65 -2.43 -0.93 24.21
C THR A 65 -2.45 -1.40 22.75
N GLY A 66 -1.98 -0.58 21.81
CA GLY A 66 -2.05 -0.87 20.37
C GLY A 66 -3.45 -0.84 19.74
N THR A 67 -4.50 -0.66 20.55
CA THR A 67 -5.91 -0.77 20.08
C THR A 67 -6.44 0.47 19.38
N THR A 68 -5.68 1.58 19.42
CA THR A 68 -5.99 2.82 18.72
C THR A 68 -4.78 3.34 17.96
N VAL A 69 -4.99 3.70 16.69
CA VAL A 69 -4.00 4.37 15.83
C VAL A 69 -4.57 5.71 15.38
N THR A 70 -3.91 6.81 15.73
CA THR A 70 -4.23 8.15 15.23
C THR A 70 -3.25 8.51 14.12
N CYS A 71 -3.76 8.91 12.97
CA CYS A 71 -2.97 9.39 11.84
C CYS A 71 -3.37 10.84 11.53
N LYS A 72 -2.42 11.76 11.65
CA LYS A 72 -2.54 13.10 11.09
C LYS A 72 -1.70 13.15 9.81
N PRO A 73 -2.33 13.20 8.64
CA PRO A 73 -1.61 13.09 7.38
C PRO A 73 -0.76 14.33 7.11
N GLY A 74 0.49 14.09 6.72
CA GLY A 74 1.37 15.08 6.12
C GLY A 74 1.27 15.06 4.59
N ILE A 75 2.34 15.49 3.93
CA ILE A 75 2.39 15.55 2.47
C ILE A 75 3.00 14.26 1.93
N LEU A 76 2.36 13.64 0.95
CA LEU A 76 2.95 12.54 0.18
C LEU A 76 4.05 13.07 -0.73
N VAL A 77 5.30 12.68 -0.46
CA VAL A 77 6.46 13.16 -1.23
C VAL A 77 6.86 12.13 -2.28
N GLY A 78 6.89 10.85 -1.94
CA GLY A 78 7.53 9.82 -2.75
C GLY A 78 9.04 9.79 -2.52
N GLY A 79 9.83 9.41 -3.53
CA GLY A 79 11.28 9.34 -3.45
C GLY A 79 11.85 7.95 -3.71
N THR A 80 13.16 7.82 -3.53
CA THR A 80 13.89 6.57 -3.70
C THR A 80 14.33 6.02 -2.35
N PHE A 81 13.93 4.80 -2.01
CA PHE A 81 14.24 4.19 -0.72
C PHE A 81 14.28 2.66 -0.79
N THR A 82 14.90 2.05 0.21
CA THR A 82 14.88 0.60 0.43
C THR A 82 14.18 0.34 1.76
N PHE A 83 13.24 -0.61 1.77
CA PHE A 83 12.41 -0.88 2.94
C PHE A 83 12.28 -2.38 3.19
N GLU A 84 12.56 -2.78 4.42
CA GLU A 84 12.39 -4.16 4.88
C GLU A 84 10.98 -4.35 5.46
N CYS A 85 10.18 -5.13 4.75
CA CYS A 85 8.81 -5.44 5.11
C CYS A 85 8.76 -6.55 6.16
N CYS A 86 7.79 -6.48 7.08
CA CYS A 86 7.50 -7.56 8.01
C CYS A 86 7.15 -8.87 7.26
N GLY A 87 7.71 -10.00 7.71
CA GLY A 87 7.50 -11.33 7.10
C GLY A 87 6.12 -11.96 7.34
N GLU A 88 5.27 -11.39 8.19
CA GLU A 88 3.91 -11.91 8.45
C GLU A 88 2.97 -11.75 7.24
N ARG A 89 3.28 -10.82 6.33
CA ARG A 89 2.50 -10.53 5.13
C ARG A 89 3.39 -10.53 3.89
N GLY A 90 2.78 -10.84 2.75
CA GLY A 90 3.47 -10.79 1.46
C GLY A 90 3.73 -9.35 1.02
N LEU A 91 4.75 -9.14 0.19
CA LEU A 91 5.11 -7.83 -0.38
C LEU A 91 3.94 -7.18 -1.14
N GLY A 92 3.04 -7.98 -1.72
CA GLY A 92 1.81 -7.48 -2.32
C GLY A 92 0.94 -6.65 -1.37
N TYR A 93 1.00 -6.91 -0.05
CA TYR A 93 0.31 -6.12 0.95
C TYR A 93 0.74 -4.65 0.94
N PHE A 94 2.05 -4.41 0.79
CA PHE A 94 2.68 -3.10 0.78
C PHE A 94 2.59 -2.44 -0.60
N ILE A 95 2.74 -3.23 -1.68
CA ILE A 95 2.56 -2.74 -3.06
C ILE A 95 1.13 -2.23 -3.26
N GLU A 96 0.12 -2.94 -2.75
CA GLU A 96 -1.27 -2.48 -2.81
C GLU A 96 -1.42 -1.08 -2.18
N PHE A 97 -0.80 -0.86 -1.02
CA PHE A 97 -0.80 0.46 -0.39
C PHE A 97 -0.07 1.51 -1.23
N LEU A 98 1.13 1.21 -1.75
CA LEU A 98 1.89 2.13 -2.59
C LEU A 98 1.13 2.50 -3.86
N LEU A 99 0.43 1.55 -4.51
CA LEU A 99 -0.41 1.82 -5.67
C LEU A 99 -1.57 2.78 -5.35
N LEU A 100 -2.13 2.75 -4.13
CA LEU A 100 -3.17 3.71 -3.75
C LEU A 100 -2.66 5.14 -3.66
N ILE A 101 -1.43 5.34 -3.17
CA ILE A 101 -0.89 6.68 -2.87
C ILE A 101 0.02 7.25 -3.97
N ALA A 102 0.69 6.40 -4.77
CA ALA A 102 1.69 6.80 -5.76
C ALA A 102 1.22 7.90 -6.74
N PRO A 103 -0.03 7.87 -7.26
CA PRO A 103 -0.50 8.90 -8.19
C PRO A 103 -0.55 10.30 -7.58
N PHE A 104 -0.58 10.41 -6.25
CA PHE A 104 -0.76 11.65 -5.48
C PHE A 104 0.52 12.17 -4.82
N CYS A 105 1.66 11.49 -5.02
CA CYS A 105 2.95 11.94 -4.52
C CYS A 105 3.46 13.17 -5.29
N LYS A 106 4.36 13.96 -4.68
CA LYS A 106 5.03 15.07 -5.37
C LYS A 106 6.13 14.61 -6.33
N GLN A 107 6.78 13.49 -6.01
CA GLN A 107 7.90 12.91 -6.74
C GLN A 107 7.61 11.43 -7.04
N PRO A 108 8.29 10.84 -8.04
CA PRO A 108 8.22 9.41 -8.30
C PRO A 108 8.60 8.58 -7.08
N ILE A 109 7.94 7.43 -6.90
CA ILE A 109 8.35 6.41 -5.95
C ILE A 109 9.25 5.41 -6.68
N ASN A 110 10.46 5.21 -6.19
CA ASN A 110 11.37 4.14 -6.59
C ASN A 110 11.74 3.33 -5.34
N ALA A 111 10.96 2.30 -5.04
CA ALA A 111 11.09 1.53 -3.81
C ALA A 111 11.72 0.15 -4.09
N THR A 112 12.76 -0.19 -3.33
CA THR A 112 13.21 -1.58 -3.21
C THR A 112 12.59 -2.17 -1.95
N LEU A 113 11.66 -3.12 -2.10
CA LEU A 113 11.02 -3.77 -0.96
C LEU A 113 11.59 -5.18 -0.77
N MET A 114 11.95 -5.51 0.47
CA MET A 114 12.51 -6.80 0.85
C MET A 114 11.55 -7.54 1.78
N GLY A 115 11.34 -8.84 1.56
CA GLY A 115 10.44 -9.64 2.40
C GLY A 115 9.90 -10.89 1.69
N VAL A 116 8.69 -11.31 2.06
CA VAL A 116 8.04 -12.48 1.47
C VAL A 116 7.37 -12.10 0.14
N THR A 117 7.84 -12.61 -0.99
CA THR A 117 7.19 -12.36 -2.30
C THR A 117 5.92 -13.17 -2.49
N ASN A 118 5.86 -14.40 -1.97
CA ASN A 118 4.72 -15.31 -2.13
C ASN A 118 4.19 -15.74 -0.78
N SER A 119 2.95 -15.33 -0.45
CA SER A 119 2.18 -15.81 0.69
C SER A 119 0.84 -16.40 0.20
N SER A 120 0.16 -17.15 1.06
CA SER A 120 -1.16 -17.72 0.76
C SER A 120 -2.32 -16.74 0.92
N ILE A 121 -2.06 -15.57 1.52
CA ILE A 121 -3.09 -14.61 1.94
C ILE A 121 -3.06 -13.34 1.07
N ASP A 122 -1.86 -12.92 0.67
CA ASP A 122 -1.65 -11.67 -0.05
C ASP A 122 -1.40 -11.92 -1.55
N PRO A 123 -1.78 -10.96 -2.42
CA PRO A 123 -1.51 -11.09 -3.84
C PRO A 123 0.00 -11.16 -4.11
N SER A 124 0.42 -12.07 -5.00
CA SER A 124 1.82 -12.12 -5.42
C SER A 124 2.16 -10.92 -6.31
N PRO A 125 3.42 -10.47 -6.35
CA PRO A 125 3.87 -9.43 -7.29
C PRO A 125 3.54 -9.76 -8.75
N ASP A 126 3.58 -11.04 -9.14
CA ASP A 126 3.20 -11.48 -10.48
C ASP A 126 1.70 -11.26 -10.75
N MET A 127 0.82 -11.60 -9.79
CA MET A 127 -0.62 -11.37 -9.90
C MET A 127 -0.95 -9.89 -10.03
N ILE A 128 -0.30 -9.03 -9.23
CA ILE A 128 -0.48 -7.58 -9.31
C ILE A 128 -0.07 -7.07 -10.71
N LYS A 129 1.08 -7.52 -11.21
CA LYS A 129 1.60 -7.11 -12.51
C LYS A 129 0.71 -7.56 -13.68
N GLN A 130 0.13 -8.75 -13.60
CA GLN A 130 -0.71 -9.28 -14.68
C GLN A 130 -2.16 -8.82 -14.60
N ALA A 131 -2.75 -8.81 -13.41
CA ALA A 131 -4.18 -8.54 -13.22
C ALA A 131 -4.47 -7.07 -12.92
N TRP A 132 -3.67 -6.40 -12.08
CA TRP A 132 -4.00 -5.04 -11.62
C TRP A 132 -3.42 -3.98 -12.54
N PHE A 133 -2.18 -4.15 -13.02
CA PHE A 133 -1.51 -3.11 -13.82
C PHE A 133 -2.27 -2.72 -15.10
N PRO A 134 -2.90 -3.63 -15.87
CA PRO A 134 -3.67 -3.22 -17.05
C PRO A 134 -4.77 -2.21 -16.71
N ALA A 135 -5.59 -2.51 -15.70
CA ALA A 135 -6.67 -1.62 -15.25
C ALA A 135 -6.09 -0.33 -14.62
N TYR A 136 -5.06 -0.47 -13.79
CA TYR A 136 -4.46 0.66 -13.10
C TYR A 136 -3.76 1.64 -14.06
N ARG A 137 -3.14 1.15 -15.15
CA ARG A 137 -2.56 1.99 -16.21
C ARG A 137 -3.60 2.85 -16.91
N GLU A 138 -4.80 2.31 -17.16
CA GLU A 138 -5.91 3.10 -17.70
C GLU A 138 -6.35 4.20 -16.72
N LEU A 139 -6.34 3.90 -15.41
CA LEU A 139 -6.73 4.83 -14.35
C LEU A 139 -5.76 6.01 -14.17
N ILE A 140 -4.45 5.76 -14.19
CA ILE A 140 -3.42 6.79 -13.93
C ILE A 140 -2.99 7.56 -15.19
N GLY A 141 -3.48 7.14 -16.37
CA GLY A 141 -3.18 7.76 -17.65
C GLY A 141 -1.80 7.41 -18.25
N PRO A 142 -1.60 7.69 -19.55
CA PRO A 142 -0.48 7.17 -20.32
C PRO A 142 0.90 7.62 -19.81
N SER A 143 1.01 8.86 -19.33
CA SER A 143 2.27 9.41 -18.83
C SER A 143 2.78 8.69 -17.58
N ALA A 144 1.90 8.40 -16.62
CA ALA A 144 2.27 7.67 -15.41
C ALA A 144 2.36 6.15 -15.67
N ALA A 145 1.49 5.63 -16.53
CA ALA A 145 1.48 4.22 -16.95
C ALA A 145 2.82 3.74 -17.54
N ALA A 146 3.49 4.60 -18.31
CA ALA A 146 4.80 4.30 -18.90
C ALA A 146 5.92 4.11 -17.86
N ALA A 147 5.77 4.66 -16.66
CA ALA A 147 6.75 4.54 -15.59
C ALA A 147 6.35 3.55 -14.49
N LEU A 148 5.17 2.91 -14.62
CA LEU A 148 4.70 1.89 -13.70
C LEU A 148 5.40 0.56 -13.98
N GLU A 149 6.35 0.24 -13.12
CA GLU A 149 7.15 -0.97 -13.22
C GLU A 149 7.20 -1.72 -11.89
N LEU A 150 7.22 -3.04 -12.01
CA LEU A 150 7.41 -3.97 -10.90
C LEU A 150 8.27 -5.13 -11.39
N THR A 151 9.45 -5.24 -10.79
CA THR A 151 10.47 -6.22 -11.13
C THR A 151 10.82 -7.03 -9.89
N ILE A 152 10.72 -8.35 -9.99
CA ILE A 152 11.10 -9.26 -8.91
C ILE A 152 12.57 -9.61 -9.14
N THR A 153 13.45 -9.15 -8.25
CA THR A 153 14.89 -9.41 -8.34
C THR A 153 15.25 -10.71 -7.62
N LYS A 154 14.60 -11.00 -6.49
CA LYS A 154 14.74 -12.25 -5.74
C LYS A 154 13.37 -12.74 -5.28
N ARG A 155 13.14 -14.06 -5.38
CA ARG A 155 11.93 -14.67 -4.81
C ARG A 155 12.23 -15.16 -3.40
N GLY A 156 11.30 -14.90 -2.49
CA GLY A 156 11.34 -15.35 -1.10
C GLY A 156 9.97 -15.86 -0.66
N THR A 157 9.93 -17.06 -0.12
CA THR A 157 8.70 -17.69 0.38
C THR A 157 8.64 -17.60 1.90
N ALA A 158 7.43 -17.51 2.44
CA ALA A 158 7.23 -17.62 3.89
C ALA A 158 7.81 -18.96 4.41
N PRO A 159 8.28 -19.02 5.67
CA PRO A 159 8.28 -17.95 6.67
C PRO A 159 9.52 -17.04 6.63
N ASN A 160 10.64 -17.49 6.06
CA ASN A 160 11.93 -16.78 6.17
C ASN A 160 12.07 -15.62 5.18
N GLY A 161 11.24 -15.55 4.13
CA GLY A 161 11.26 -14.46 3.16
C GLY A 161 12.56 -14.44 2.35
N GLY A 162 13.26 -13.30 2.35
CA GLY A 162 14.48 -13.09 1.55
C GLY A 162 14.23 -12.71 0.08
N GLY A 163 12.98 -12.42 -0.26
CA GLY A 163 12.60 -11.90 -1.55
C GLY A 163 12.86 -10.41 -1.65
N GLU A 164 12.98 -9.92 -2.87
CA GLU A 164 13.31 -8.54 -3.18
C GLU A 164 12.59 -8.15 -4.47
N ILE A 165 11.96 -6.98 -4.44
CA ILE A 165 11.28 -6.38 -5.59
C ILE A 165 11.71 -4.93 -5.74
N VAL A 166 11.71 -4.46 -6.97
CA VAL A 166 11.88 -3.05 -7.33
C VAL A 166 10.56 -2.56 -7.91
N PHE A 167 9.98 -1.54 -7.28
CA PHE A 167 8.74 -0.89 -7.67
C PHE A 167 9.01 0.55 -8.09
N SER A 168 8.50 0.95 -9.26
CA SER A 168 8.55 2.32 -9.76
C SER A 168 7.15 2.80 -10.13
N SER A 169 6.81 4.03 -9.74
CA SER A 169 5.61 4.73 -10.20
C SER A 169 5.79 6.23 -10.15
N LYS A 170 5.22 6.96 -11.12
CA LYS A 170 5.23 8.42 -11.18
C LYS A 170 3.89 9.02 -10.73
N PRO A 171 3.89 10.23 -10.17
CA PRO A 171 2.66 10.98 -9.97
C PRO A 171 1.89 11.16 -11.28
N CYS A 172 0.56 11.20 -11.19
CA CYS A 172 -0.28 11.50 -12.34
C CYS A 172 -0.84 12.93 -12.22
N THR A 173 -1.15 13.56 -13.35
CA THR A 173 -1.81 14.88 -13.36
C THR A 173 -3.28 14.81 -12.95
N GLY A 174 -3.89 13.63 -13.05
CA GLY A 174 -5.27 13.37 -12.67
C GLY A 174 -5.64 11.91 -12.90
N ILE A 175 -6.58 11.44 -12.09
CA ILE A 175 -7.16 10.10 -12.23
C ILE A 175 -8.23 10.13 -13.32
N LEU A 176 -8.10 9.23 -14.30
CA LEU A 176 -9.03 9.11 -15.42
C LEU A 176 -10.22 8.23 -15.06
N PRO A 177 -11.45 8.60 -15.46
CA PRO A 177 -12.60 7.73 -15.25
C PRO A 177 -12.48 6.47 -16.12
N MET A 178 -12.82 5.32 -15.54
CA MET A 178 -12.86 4.06 -16.26
C MET A 178 -14.32 3.65 -16.52
N MET A 179 -14.67 3.45 -17.79
CA MET A 179 -16.01 3.01 -18.21
C MET A 179 -15.92 1.65 -18.92
N LYS A 180 -16.01 0.57 -18.13
CA LYS A 180 -16.04 -0.82 -18.63
C LYS A 180 -17.45 -1.37 -18.39
N LEU A 181 -18.30 -1.28 -19.40
CA LEU A 181 -19.71 -1.70 -19.31
C LEU A 181 -19.91 -3.20 -19.58
N ASN A 182 -18.94 -3.85 -20.22
CA ASN A 182 -19.03 -5.24 -20.65
C ASN A 182 -17.81 -6.02 -20.14
N GLU A 183 -18.00 -7.28 -19.75
CA GLU A 183 -16.94 -8.19 -19.29
C GLU A 183 -15.92 -8.58 -20.38
N GLY A 184 -16.28 -8.38 -21.66
CA GLY A 184 -15.46 -8.77 -22.80
C GLY A 184 -15.43 -10.30 -23.00
N LYS A 185 -14.49 -10.77 -23.82
CA LYS A 185 -14.29 -12.21 -24.10
C LYS A 185 -12.91 -12.65 -23.61
N VAL A 186 -12.82 -13.85 -23.05
CA VAL A 186 -11.54 -14.46 -22.68
C VAL A 186 -10.90 -15.08 -23.93
N TYR A 187 -9.79 -14.52 -24.38
CA TYR A 187 -9.08 -14.99 -25.58
C TYR A 187 -8.01 -16.03 -25.29
N ARG A 188 -7.32 -15.91 -24.15
CA ARG A 188 -6.18 -16.76 -23.79
C ARG A 188 -5.96 -16.78 -22.27
N LEU A 189 -5.52 -17.93 -21.75
CA LEU A 189 -4.93 -18.09 -20.43
C LEU A 189 -3.41 -18.25 -20.62
N VAL A 190 -2.62 -17.52 -19.83
CA VAL A 190 -1.14 -17.48 -19.91
C VAL A 190 -0.57 -17.93 -18.58
#